data_AF-A0A6C0D4L5-F1
#
_entry.id   AF-A0A6C0D4L5-F1
#
_cell.length_a   1.000
_cell.length_b   1.000
_cell.length_c   1.000
_cell.angle_alpha   90.00
_cell.angle_beta   90.00
_cell.angle_gamma   90.00
#
_symmetry.space_group_name_H-M   'P 1'
#
loop_
_entity.id
_entity.type
_entity.pdbx_description
1 polymer ?
#
loop_
_entity_poly.entity_id
_entity_poly.type
_entity_poly.pdbx_seq_one_letter_code
_entity_poly.pdbx_strand_id
1 'polypeptide(L)'
;MDEASILEEWYKKKTITISELYQVDERYNRYLNRIICWKDNQENDYTYIRTKIIEFVNIDNNAITLAYKTKLMKYIDGEIMVMMNLCLLNDTTI
;
A
#
# COMPACT_ATOMS: atom_id res chain seq x y z
N MET A 1 16.25 -1.99 4.30
CA MET A 1 15.28 -0.90 4.45
C MET A 1 13.99 -1.56 4.89
N ASP A 2 13.45 -1.18 6.04
CA ASP A 2 12.17 -1.68 6.53
C ASP A 2 11.00 -1.18 5.69
N GLU A 3 9.89 -1.91 5.70
CA GLU A 3 8.73 -1.62 4.85
C GLU A 3 8.09 -0.26 5.18
N ALA A 4 8.11 0.16 6.46
CA ALA A 4 7.57 1.45 6.89
C ALA A 4 8.31 2.62 6.24
N SER A 5 9.64 2.56 6.20
CA SER A 5 10.49 3.56 5.53
C SER A 5 10.19 3.65 4.03
N ILE A 6 9.97 2.50 3.38
CA ILE A 6 9.60 2.46 1.95
C ILE A 6 8.25 3.15 1.77
N LEU A 7 7.22 2.77 2.52
CA LEU A 7 5.89 3.37 2.41
C LEU A 7 5.92 4.88 2.64
N GLU A 8 6.67 5.35 3.64
CA GLU A 8 6.80 6.76 3.94
C GLU A 8 7.50 7.54 2.81
N GLU A 9 8.58 7.00 2.25
CA GLU A 9 9.28 7.60 1.11
C GLU A 9 8.33 7.79 -0.09
N TRP A 10 7.61 6.72 -0.46
CA TRP A 10 6.68 6.73 -1.59
C TRP A 10 5.48 7.66 -1.36
N TYR A 11 4.94 7.68 -0.14
CA TYR A 11 3.84 8.56 0.25
C TYR A 11 4.23 10.04 0.15
N LYS A 12 5.43 10.40 0.63
CA LYS A 12 5.96 11.78 0.62
C LYS A 12 6.41 12.24 -0.76
N LYS A 13 6.69 11.32 -1.68
CA LYS A 13 7.16 11.64 -3.03
C LYS A 13 6.14 12.50 -3.80
N LYS A 14 6.61 13.63 -4.31
CA LYS A 14 5.75 14.64 -4.98
C LYS A 14 5.43 14.27 -6.43
N THR A 15 6.40 13.67 -7.12
CA THR A 15 6.29 13.30 -8.53
C THR A 15 6.59 11.82 -8.66
N ILE A 16 5.67 11.11 -9.30
CA ILE A 16 5.80 9.69 -9.61
C ILE A 16 5.86 9.56 -11.14
N THR A 17 6.79 8.75 -11.60
CA THR A 17 6.97 8.40 -13.02
C THR A 17 6.29 7.07 -13.33
N ILE A 18 6.08 6.79 -14.62
CA ILE A 18 5.52 5.51 -15.08
C ILE A 18 6.42 4.33 -14.69
N SER A 19 7.75 4.47 -14.81
CA SER A 19 8.70 3.43 -14.40
C SER A 19 8.61 3.09 -12.92
N GLU A 20 8.38 4.11 -12.09
CA GLU A 20 8.18 3.95 -10.66
C GLU A 20 6.86 3.24 -10.33
N LEU A 21 5.79 3.46 -11.10
CA LEU A 21 4.54 2.72 -10.92
C LEU A 21 4.69 1.22 -11.13
N TYR A 22 5.57 0.78 -12.04
CA TYR A 22 5.86 -0.66 -12.18
C TYR A 22 6.52 -1.25 -10.93
N GLN A 23 7.39 -0.49 -10.25
CA GLN A 23 7.98 -0.93 -8.97
C GLN A 23 6.91 -1.04 -7.86
N VAL A 24 5.93 -0.13 -7.89
CA VAL A 24 4.78 -0.18 -6.98
C VAL A 24 3.88 -1.38 -7.28
N ASP A 25 3.63 -1.68 -8.56
CA ASP A 25 2.87 -2.88 -8.95
C ASP A 25 3.54 -4.16 -8.42
N GLU A 26 4.87 -4.27 -8.53
CA GLU A 26 5.62 -5.39 -7.97
C GLU A 26 5.46 -5.48 -6.45
N ARG A 27 5.55 -4.35 -5.73
CA ARG A 27 5.36 -4.29 -4.28
C ARG A 27 3.97 -4.74 -3.87
N TYR A 28 2.96 -4.26 -4.57
CA TYR A 28 1.56 -4.59 -4.32
C TYR A 28 1.23 -6.04 -4.63
N ASN A 29 1.79 -6.59 -5.71
CA ASN A 29 1.70 -8.03 -5.96
C ASN A 29 2.37 -8.85 -4.85
N ARG A 30 3.49 -8.40 -4.27
CA ARG A 30 4.07 -9.07 -3.10
C ARG A 30 3.14 -9.03 -1.89
N TYR A 31 2.48 -7.90 -1.62
CA TYR A 31 1.52 -7.80 -0.52
C TYR A 31 0.34 -8.77 -0.71
N LEU A 32 -0.25 -8.80 -1.91
CA LEU A 32 -1.36 -9.72 -2.22
C LEU A 32 -1.00 -11.20 -2.02
N ASN A 33 0.27 -11.56 -2.28
CA ASN A 33 0.75 -12.94 -2.15
C ASN A 33 1.21 -13.31 -0.74
N ARG A 34 1.66 -12.34 0.06
CA ARG A 34 2.28 -12.61 1.38
C ARG A 34 1.36 -12.33 2.56
N ILE A 35 0.42 -11.39 2.42
CA ILE A 35 -0.52 -11.05 3.50
C ILE A 35 -1.70 -12.03 3.45
N ILE A 36 -1.68 -12.99 4.36
CA ILE A 36 -2.68 -14.07 4.46
C ILE A 36 -3.95 -13.59 5.16
N CYS A 37 -3.81 -12.72 6.16
CA CYS A 37 -4.91 -12.16 6.93
C CYS A 37 -4.88 -10.63 6.84
N TRP A 38 -6.01 -10.05 6.44
CA TRP A 38 -6.22 -8.59 6.35
C TRP A 38 -7.02 -8.11 7.55
N LYS A 39 -6.67 -8.59 8.74
CA LYS A 39 -7.27 -8.18 10.00
C LYS A 39 -6.19 -7.98 11.06
N ASP A 40 -6.41 -7.07 11.98
CA ASP A 40 -5.56 -6.93 13.16
C ASP A 40 -6.05 -7.79 14.33
N ASN A 41 -5.33 -7.71 15.47
CA ASN A 41 -5.64 -8.43 16.70
C ASN A 41 -6.96 -7.98 17.36
N GLN A 42 -7.56 -6.87 16.90
CA GLN A 42 -8.85 -6.35 17.38
C GLN A 42 -9.99 -6.66 16.42
N GLU A 43 -9.76 -7.53 15.42
CA GLU A 43 -10.72 -7.87 14.37
C GLU A 43 -11.12 -6.69 13.46
N ASN A 44 -10.32 -5.61 13.41
CA ASN A 44 -10.52 -4.55 12.42
C ASN A 44 -10.22 -5.11 11.02
N ASP A 45 -11.18 -4.98 10.09
CA ASP A 45 -11.08 -5.56 8.75
C ASP A 45 -10.47 -4.57 7.73
N TYR A 46 -9.34 -4.97 7.16
CA TYR A 46 -8.57 -4.25 6.15
C TYR A 46 -8.69 -4.86 4.75
N THR A 47 -9.66 -5.76 4.51
CA THR A 47 -9.91 -6.37 3.20
C THR A 47 -10.21 -5.33 2.11
N TYR A 48 -10.66 -4.13 2.48
CA TYR A 48 -10.81 -3.01 1.54
C TYR A 48 -9.47 -2.57 0.94
N ILE A 49 -8.36 -2.63 1.70
CA ILE A 49 -7.01 -2.32 1.20
C ILE A 49 -6.64 -3.32 0.10
N ARG A 50 -6.89 -4.62 0.33
CA ARG A 50 -6.69 -5.68 -0.67
C ARG A 50 -7.47 -5.39 -1.96
N THR A 51 -8.73 -4.98 -1.85
CA THR A 51 -9.55 -4.60 -3.01
C THR A 51 -8.93 -3.45 -3.79
N LYS A 52 -8.42 -2.43 -3.10
CA LYS A 52 -7.75 -1.28 -3.73
C LYS A 52 -6.41 -1.64 -4.36
N ILE A 53 -5.66 -2.56 -3.77
CA ILE A 53 -4.44 -3.09 -4.38
C ILE A 53 -4.77 -3.83 -5.69
N ILE A 54 -5.81 -4.69 -5.68
CA ILE A 54 -6.26 -5.39 -6.90
C ILE A 54 -6.70 -4.40 -7.98
N GLU A 55 -7.44 -3.36 -7.59
CA GLU A 55 -7.81 -2.27 -8.50
C GLU A 55 -6.57 -1.61 -9.11
N PHE A 56 -5.57 -1.26 -8.28
CA PHE A 56 -4.35 -0.62 -8.72
C PHE A 56 -3.57 -1.45 -9.74
N VAL A 57 -3.34 -2.74 -9.48
CA VAL A 57 -2.53 -3.61 -10.34
C VAL A 57 -3.21 -3.93 -11.68
N ASN A 58 -4.54 -3.84 -11.74
CA ASN A 58 -5.31 -4.05 -12.96
C ASN A 58 -5.38 -2.81 -13.87
N ILE A 59 -4.88 -1.66 -13.41
CA ILE A 59 -4.82 -0.44 -14.22
C ILE A 59 -3.46 -0.38 -14.90
N ASP A 60 -3.46 -0.20 -16.23
CA ASP A 60 -2.25 -0.04 -17.02
C ASP A 60 -1.41 1.15 -16.55
N ASN A 61 -0.08 1.03 -16.65
CA ASN A 61 0.85 2.14 -16.39
C ASN A 61 1.07 2.94 -17.67
N ASN A 62 0.34 4.06 -17.84
CA ASN A 62 0.51 4.95 -18.97
C ASN A 62 0.22 6.42 -18.59
N ALA A 63 0.44 7.34 -19.52
CA ALA A 63 0.28 8.78 -19.26
C ALA A 63 -1.16 9.18 -18.87
N ILE A 64 -2.17 8.44 -19.35
CA ILE A 64 -3.59 8.72 -19.08
C ILE A 64 -3.93 8.32 -17.64
N THR A 65 -3.41 7.19 -17.17
CA THR A 65 -3.72 6.62 -15.85
C THR A 65 -2.78 7.08 -14.75
N LEU A 66 -1.63 7.67 -15.07
CA LEU A 66 -0.58 8.08 -14.12
C LEU A 66 -1.11 8.89 -12.93
N ALA A 67 -1.92 9.91 -13.20
CA ALA A 67 -2.46 10.76 -12.15
C ALA A 67 -3.41 10.00 -11.21
N TYR A 68 -4.20 9.08 -11.76
CA TYR A 68 -5.11 8.24 -10.98
C TYR A 68 -4.35 7.21 -10.15
N LYS A 69 -3.45 6.43 -10.78
CA LYS A 69 -2.61 5.46 -10.06
C LYS A 69 -1.79 6.14 -8.98
N THR A 70 -1.22 7.32 -9.21
CA THR A 70 -0.48 8.05 -8.17
C THR A 70 -1.34 8.38 -6.94
N LYS A 71 -2.60 8.81 -7.14
CA LYS A 71 -3.52 9.06 -6.03
C LYS A 71 -3.88 7.76 -5.30
N LEU A 72 -4.19 6.71 -6.05
CA LEU A 72 -4.54 5.40 -5.50
C LEU A 72 -3.36 4.77 -4.73
N MET A 73 -2.13 4.93 -5.24
CA MET A 73 -0.91 4.53 -4.55
C MET A 73 -0.80 5.21 -3.19
N LYS A 74 -0.91 6.55 -3.13
CA LYS A 74 -0.81 7.28 -1.86
C LYS A 74 -1.90 6.89 -0.87
N TYR A 75 -3.10 6.64 -1.35
CA TYR A 75 -4.19 6.14 -0.51
C TYR A 75 -3.82 4.78 0.09
N ILE A 76 -3.48 3.79 -0.76
CA ILE A 76 -3.12 2.44 -0.32
C ILE A 76 -1.93 2.47 0.66
N ASP A 77 -0.84 3.18 0.32
CA ASP A 77 0.33 3.29 1.19
C ASP A 77 -0.03 3.90 2.54
N GLY A 78 -0.90 4.92 2.56
CA GLY A 78 -1.43 5.52 3.78
C GLY A 78 -2.18 4.52 4.66
N GLU A 79 -3.09 3.76 4.07
CA GLU A 79 -3.88 2.74 4.79
C GLU A 79 -2.99 1.61 5.33
N ILE A 80 -1.98 1.16 4.56
CA ILE A 80 -1.03 0.14 5.02
C ILE A 80 -0.19 0.67 6.18
N MET A 81 0.28 1.92 6.12
CA MET A 81 1.00 2.54 7.25
C MET A 81 0.13 2.61 8.51
N VAL A 82 -1.16 2.96 8.38
CA VAL A 82 -2.09 2.97 9.51
C VAL A 82 -2.26 1.55 10.08
N MET A 83 -2.52 0.57 9.23
CA MET A 83 -2.63 -0.84 9.62
C MET A 83 -1.37 -1.31 10.36
N MET A 84 -0.18 -1.02 9.83
CA MET A 84 1.10 -1.36 10.47
C MET A 84 1.26 -0.68 11.83
N ASN A 85 0.96 0.61 11.95
CA ASN A 85 1.08 1.34 13.21
C ASN A 85 0.10 0.84 14.27
N LEU A 86 -1.14 0.48 13.91
CA LEU A 86 -2.11 -0.07 14.84
C LEU A 86 -1.70 -1.47 15.33
N CYS A 87 -1.15 -2.30 14.45
CA CYS A 87 -0.55 -3.58 14.86
C CYS A 87 0.64 -3.39 15.81
N LEU A 88 1.54 -2.45 15.52
CA LEU A 88 2.73 -2.18 16.35
C LEU A 88 2.41 -1.54 17.71
N LEU A 89 1.43 -0.63 17.77
CA LEU A 89 0.99 0.00 19.03
C LEU A 89 0.37 -1.03 19.99
N ASN A 90 -0.33 -2.02 19.45
CA ASN A 90 -0.92 -3.10 20.25
C ASN A 90 0.13 -4.07 20.82
N ASP A 91 1.28 -4.25 20.17
CA ASP A 91 2.39 -5.06 20.70
C ASP A 91 3.14 -4.38 21.86
N THR A 92 3.03 -3.05 21.99
CA THR A 92 3.67 -2.30 23.09
C THR A 92 2.85 -2.19 24.38
N THR A 93 1.61 -2.69 24.40
CA THR A 93 0.81 -2.83 25.62
C THR A 93 1.06 -4.19 26.28
N ILE A 94 2.11 -4.27 27.10
CA ILE A 94 2.40 -5.36 28.05
C ILE A 94 2.42 -4.78 29.46
#